data_AF-A0AAV2JFJ9-F1
#
_entry.id   AF-A0AAV2JFJ9-F1
#
_cell.length_a   1.000
_cell.length_b   1.000
_cell.length_c   1.000
_cell.angle_alpha   90.00
_cell.angle_beta   90.00
_cell.angle_gamma   90.00
#
_symmetry.space_group_name_H-M   'P 1'
#
loop_
_entity.id
_entity.type
_entity.pdbx_description
1 polymer ?
#
loop_
_entity_poly.entity_id
_entity_poly.type
_entity_poly.pdbx_seq_one_letter_code
_entity_poly.pdbx_strand_id
1 'polypeptide(L)'
;MAKGVTVATGCGSPTKDLPCHIVLISAASHSFNPRSLWTFGAWITPSLSPVCFQVDVGVVHFTPLVQPQIQQPFKLVEKVVRNIFQFRRKHFYKGLEKLFPEARRVELTQEVIQRADLDPTLRSTELTIPQFRALCDAYADLCSQNDALIHFEYREELRVKNQEKRNMKNQSA
;
A
#
# COMPACT_ATOMS: atom_id res chain seq x y z
N MET A 1 -2.07 -18.93 54.19
CA MET A 1 -3.42 -18.95 53.61
C MET A 1 -3.70 -17.59 52.97
N ALA A 2 -3.61 -17.50 51.65
CA ALA A 2 -4.03 -16.32 50.89
C ALA A 2 -4.89 -16.83 49.73
N LYS A 3 -6.15 -16.40 49.70
CA LYS A 3 -7.15 -16.82 48.70
C LYS A 3 -6.88 -16.08 47.39
N GLY A 4 -6.96 -16.83 46.30
CA GLY A 4 -6.62 -16.39 44.95
C GLY A 4 -7.60 -15.40 44.34
N VAL A 5 -7.08 -14.63 43.38
CA VAL A 5 -7.84 -13.82 42.43
C VAL A 5 -7.74 -14.52 41.09
N THR A 6 -8.86 -15.03 40.60
CA THR A 6 -9.01 -15.56 39.25
C THR A 6 -9.36 -14.41 38.31
N VAL A 7 -8.48 -14.10 37.37
CA VAL A 7 -8.77 -13.17 36.26
C VAL A 7 -9.24 -13.99 35.07
N ALA A 8 -10.51 -13.83 34.70
CA ALA A 8 -11.06 -14.40 33.48
C ALA A 8 -10.58 -13.57 32.27
N THR A 9 -9.70 -14.14 31.45
CA THR A 9 -9.38 -13.64 30.11
C THR A 9 -10.52 -13.99 29.16
N GLY A 10 -11.42 -13.03 28.94
CA GLY A 10 -12.34 -13.05 27.80
C GLY A 10 -11.62 -12.56 26.55
N CYS A 11 -11.16 -13.49 25.71
CA CYS A 11 -10.69 -13.20 24.36
C CYS A 11 -11.87 -12.77 23.48
N GLY A 12 -12.07 -11.46 23.35
CA GLY A 12 -12.86 -10.86 22.27
C GLY A 12 -11.90 -10.15 21.31
N SER A 13 -11.55 -10.81 20.21
CA SER A 13 -10.72 -10.24 19.14
C SER A 13 -11.51 -9.22 18.31
N PRO A 14 -11.09 -7.94 18.22
CA PRO A 14 -11.68 -6.98 17.30
C PRO A 14 -10.82 -6.79 16.04
N THR A 15 -11.55 -6.64 14.93
CA THR A 15 -11.23 -5.99 13.65
C THR A 15 -10.24 -6.62 12.66
N LYS A 16 -10.83 -7.18 11.59
CA LYS A 16 -10.21 -7.33 10.27
C LYS A 16 -10.12 -5.95 9.60
N ASP A 17 -9.17 -5.12 10.03
CA ASP A 17 -8.85 -3.88 9.34
C ASP A 17 -7.91 -4.20 8.17
N LEU A 18 -8.52 -4.42 7.00
CA LEU A 18 -7.81 -4.58 5.73
C LEU A 18 -6.93 -3.34 5.49
N PRO A 19 -5.61 -3.47 5.32
CA PRO A 19 -4.75 -2.30 5.29
C PRO A 19 -5.01 -1.48 4.02
N CYS A 20 -5.38 -0.22 4.19
CA CYS A 20 -5.40 0.77 3.11
C CYS A 20 -3.95 1.16 2.75
N HIS A 21 -3.76 1.76 1.57
CA HIS A 21 -2.48 2.37 1.16
C HIS A 21 -1.84 3.27 2.25
N ILE A 22 -2.65 3.99 3.01
CA ILE A 22 -2.19 4.82 4.15
C ILE A 22 -1.67 3.97 5.32
N VAL A 23 -2.34 2.86 5.63
CA VAL A 23 -1.91 1.93 6.69
C VAL A 23 -0.57 1.29 6.32
N LEU A 24 -0.38 0.98 5.03
CA LEU A 24 0.85 0.34 4.56
C LEU A 24 2.03 1.30 4.38
N ILE A 25 1.80 2.54 3.95
CA ILE A 25 2.84 3.58 3.96
C ILE A 25 3.25 3.91 5.39
N SER A 26 2.28 3.98 6.32
CA SER A 26 2.56 4.14 7.75
C SER A 26 3.41 2.95 8.25
N ALA A 27 3.05 1.71 7.91
CA ALA A 27 3.81 0.53 8.31
C ALA A 27 5.22 0.43 7.68
N ALA A 28 5.37 0.86 6.43
CA ALA A 28 6.64 0.86 5.69
C ALA A 28 7.59 1.99 6.11
N SER A 29 7.06 3.09 6.65
CA SER A 29 7.80 4.27 7.09
C SER A 29 7.68 4.46 8.60
N HIS A 30 7.81 3.35 9.35
CA HIS A 30 7.74 3.16 10.81
C HIS A 30 6.44 2.48 11.31
N SER A 31 6.56 1.18 11.60
CA SER A 31 5.49 0.27 11.99
C SER A 31 4.75 0.65 13.30
N PHE A 32 3.43 0.47 13.32
CA PHE A 32 2.49 1.10 14.26
C PHE A 32 1.61 0.07 15.00
N ASN A 33 1.27 0.36 16.26
CA ASN A 33 0.23 -0.31 17.05
C ASN A 33 -0.79 0.76 17.51
N PRO A 34 -2.04 0.77 17.01
CA PRO A 34 -3.00 1.81 17.35
C PRO A 34 -3.60 1.58 18.74
N ARG A 35 -3.11 2.29 19.74
CA ARG A 35 -3.79 2.45 21.03
C ARG A 35 -4.61 3.73 21.01
N SER A 36 -5.92 3.60 21.00
CA SER A 36 -6.88 4.71 21.02
C SER A 36 -6.75 5.54 22.29
N LEU A 37 -6.77 6.87 22.16
CA LEU A 37 -6.86 7.80 23.28
C LEU A 37 -7.93 8.87 22.96
N TRP A 38 -9.06 8.71 23.65
CA TRP A 38 -10.12 9.67 24.02
C TRP A 38 -10.92 10.44 22.95
N THR A 39 -12.24 10.26 22.98
CA THR A 39 -13.24 11.20 22.47
C THR A 39 -13.42 12.33 23.50
N PHE A 40 -13.18 13.59 23.10
CA PHE A 40 -13.53 14.74 23.93
C PHE A 40 -14.80 15.40 23.41
N GLY A 41 -15.74 15.63 24.33
CA GLY A 41 -17.05 16.24 24.09
C GLY A 41 -16.96 17.71 23.70
N ALA A 42 -17.87 18.07 22.79
CA ALA A 42 -18.22 19.41 22.33
C ALA A 42 -18.36 20.43 23.48
N TRP A 43 -17.88 21.66 23.27
CA TRP A 43 -18.51 22.94 23.66
C TRP A 43 -17.66 24.12 23.11
N ILE A 44 -17.96 24.65 21.90
CA ILE A 44 -17.62 26.04 21.51
C ILE A 44 -18.75 26.62 20.64
N THR A 45 -19.14 27.85 20.97
CA THR A 45 -20.30 28.69 20.59
C THR A 45 -20.33 29.22 19.14
N PRO A 46 -21.47 29.80 18.68
CA PRO A 46 -21.78 30.09 17.28
C PRO A 46 -21.44 31.53 16.86
N SER A 47 -20.98 31.69 15.61
CA SER A 47 -21.27 32.80 14.67
C SER A 47 -20.07 33.08 13.75
N LEU A 48 -20.01 32.33 12.67
CA LEU A 48 -19.55 32.76 11.35
C LEU A 48 -19.58 31.47 10.55
N SER A 49 -20.51 31.36 9.59
CA SER A 49 -20.74 30.16 8.80
C SER A 49 -19.42 29.54 8.31
N PRO A 50 -18.93 28.46 8.95
CA PRO A 50 -17.85 27.70 8.38
C PRO A 50 -18.51 26.78 7.37
N VAL A 51 -17.87 26.57 6.23
CA VAL A 51 -18.14 25.35 5.47
C VAL A 51 -17.68 24.22 6.39
N CYS A 52 -18.59 23.71 7.23
CA CYS A 52 -18.29 22.64 8.16
C CYS A 52 -18.05 21.39 7.32
N PHE A 53 -16.79 21.09 7.04
CA PHE A 53 -16.41 19.77 6.60
C PHE A 53 -16.91 18.80 7.66
N GLN A 54 -17.95 18.03 7.32
CA GLN A 54 -18.47 16.95 8.17
C GLN A 54 -17.46 15.80 8.16
N VAL A 55 -16.33 15.99 8.83
CA VAL A 55 -15.31 14.97 9.00
C VAL A 55 -14.88 14.96 10.47
N ASP A 56 -14.92 13.79 11.09
CA ASP A 56 -14.38 13.58 12.42
C ASP A 56 -12.85 13.68 12.39
N VAL A 57 -12.26 14.36 13.38
CA VAL A 57 -10.80 14.51 13.50
C VAL A 57 -10.27 13.51 14.52
N GLY A 58 -9.46 12.55 14.09
CA GLY A 58 -8.73 11.63 14.95
C GLY A 58 -7.28 12.09 15.16
N VAL A 59 -6.86 12.32 16.41
CA VAL A 59 -5.46 12.55 16.76
C VAL A 59 -4.78 11.20 17.00
N VAL A 60 -3.71 10.92 16.25
CA VAL A 60 -2.92 9.70 16.37
C VAL A 60 -1.46 10.05 16.63
N HIS A 61 -0.81 9.33 17.55
CA HIS A 61 0.61 9.51 17.87
C HIS A 61 1.44 8.39 17.26
N PHE A 62 2.45 8.74 16.47
CA PHE A 62 3.37 7.80 15.82
C PHE A 62 4.66 7.65 16.60
N THR A 63 4.92 6.44 17.11
CA THR A 63 6.19 6.06 17.73
C THR A 63 6.93 5.12 16.79
N PRO A 64 8.16 5.47 16.36
CA PRO A 64 8.89 4.65 15.41
C PRO A 64 9.33 3.31 16.02
N LEU A 65 9.30 2.24 15.23
CA LEU A 65 9.92 0.97 15.63
C LEU A 65 11.45 1.09 15.60
N VAL A 66 12.10 0.36 16.51
CA VAL A 66 13.56 0.22 16.57
C VAL A 66 14.12 -0.39 15.27
N GLN A 67 13.40 -1.30 14.64
CA GLN A 67 13.75 -1.87 13.34
C GLN A 67 12.56 -1.80 12.38
N PRO A 68 12.75 -1.27 11.15
CA PRO A 68 11.70 -1.21 10.15
C PRO A 68 11.36 -2.63 9.68
N GLN A 69 10.07 -2.90 9.50
CA GLN A 69 9.64 -4.18 8.97
C GLN A 69 9.97 -4.36 7.49
N ILE A 70 10.36 -3.33 6.73
CA ILE A 70 10.80 -3.47 5.34
C ILE A 70 12.10 -2.69 5.23
N GLN A 71 13.20 -3.36 4.86
CA GLN A 71 14.53 -2.73 4.81
C GLN A 71 14.85 -2.09 3.45
N GLN A 72 13.87 -2.04 2.55
CA GLN A 72 14.00 -1.46 1.21
C GLN A 72 13.84 0.08 1.26
N PRO A 73 14.41 0.81 0.27
CA PRO A 73 14.30 2.26 0.23
C PRO A 73 12.84 2.70 0.11
N PHE A 74 12.46 3.72 0.86
CA PHE A 74 11.07 4.19 0.95
C PHE A 74 10.43 4.46 -0.42
N LYS A 75 11.19 5.02 -1.37
CA LYS A 75 10.68 5.31 -2.72
C LYS A 75 10.30 4.06 -3.51
N LEU A 76 11.04 2.97 -3.32
CA LEU A 76 10.72 1.68 -3.93
C LEU A 76 9.46 1.11 -3.30
N VAL A 77 9.38 1.10 -1.97
CA VAL A 77 8.21 0.59 -1.24
C VAL A 77 6.96 1.39 -1.58
N GLU A 78 7.05 2.72 -1.57
CA GLU A 78 5.98 3.64 -1.98
C GLU A 78 5.51 3.32 -3.41
N LYS A 79 6.45 3.13 -4.35
CA LYS A 79 6.14 2.78 -5.75
C LYS A 79 5.39 1.46 -5.84
N VAL A 80 5.87 0.40 -5.18
CA VAL A 80 5.27 -0.94 -5.20
C VAL A 80 3.86 -0.92 -4.59
N VAL A 81 3.75 -0.39 -3.37
CA VAL A 81 2.48 -0.31 -2.62
C VAL A 81 1.45 0.51 -3.40
N ARG A 82 1.81 1.67 -3.94
CA ARG A 82 0.91 2.52 -4.73
C ARG A 82 0.33 1.81 -5.94
N ASN A 83 1.15 1.06 -6.68
CA ASN A 83 0.69 0.33 -7.86
C ASN A 83 -0.20 -0.87 -7.48
N ILE A 84 0.15 -1.62 -6.44
CA ILE A 84 -0.65 -2.75 -5.95
C ILE A 84 -2.04 -2.29 -5.48
N PHE A 85 -2.12 -1.18 -4.76
CA PHE A 85 -3.40 -0.65 -4.26
C PHE A 85 -4.22 0.13 -5.29
N GLN A 86 -3.71 0.32 -6.51
CA GLN A 86 -4.44 0.98 -7.58
C GLN A 86 -5.78 0.28 -7.87
N PHE A 87 -5.80 -1.06 -7.84
CA PHE A 87 -6.99 -1.85 -8.17
C PHE A 87 -7.48 -2.69 -6.98
N ARG A 88 -8.19 -2.06 -6.04
CA ARG A 88 -8.71 -2.75 -4.83
C ARG A 88 -9.72 -3.87 -5.11
N ARG A 89 -10.38 -3.86 -6.29
CA ARG A 89 -11.37 -4.87 -6.71
C ARG A 89 -10.78 -5.97 -7.61
N LYS A 90 -9.47 -5.96 -7.84
CA LYS A 90 -8.75 -6.94 -8.67
C LYS A 90 -7.70 -7.65 -7.82
N HIS A 91 -7.15 -8.74 -8.37
CA HIS A 91 -5.99 -9.39 -7.80
C HIS A 91 -4.78 -8.45 -7.78
N PHE A 92 -3.92 -8.60 -6.77
CA PHE A 92 -2.81 -7.66 -6.55
C PHE A 92 -1.86 -7.59 -7.75
N TYR A 93 -1.68 -8.71 -8.47
CA TYR A 93 -0.80 -8.78 -9.63
C TYR A 93 -1.22 -7.83 -10.76
N LYS A 94 -2.51 -7.45 -10.85
CA LYS A 94 -2.96 -6.45 -11.85
C LYS A 94 -2.42 -5.05 -11.58
N GLY A 95 -2.17 -4.72 -10.30
CA GLY A 95 -1.43 -3.52 -9.93
C GLY A 95 0.06 -3.68 -10.18
N LEU A 96 0.61 -4.85 -9.82
CA LEU A 96 2.03 -5.17 -9.99
C LEU A 96 2.48 -5.12 -11.46
N GLU A 97 1.64 -5.59 -12.38
CA GLU A 97 1.83 -5.50 -13.84
C GLU A 97 2.17 -4.07 -14.33
N LYS A 98 1.74 -3.03 -13.60
CA LYS A 98 2.00 -1.62 -13.94
C LYS A 98 3.39 -1.14 -13.57
N LEU A 99 4.16 -1.93 -12.81
CA LEU A 99 5.57 -1.66 -12.56
C LEU A 99 6.46 -2.02 -13.75
N PHE A 100 5.93 -2.77 -14.71
CA PHE A 100 6.71 -3.34 -15.81
C PHE A 100 6.28 -2.79 -17.18
N PRO A 101 7.26 -2.63 -18.09
CA PRO A 101 7.00 -2.26 -19.48
C PRO A 101 6.17 -3.33 -20.18
N GLU A 102 5.36 -2.93 -21.15
CA GLU A 102 4.41 -3.85 -21.79
C GLU A 102 5.08 -5.05 -22.45
N ALA A 103 6.30 -4.87 -22.98
CA ALA A 103 7.06 -5.91 -23.66
C ALA A 103 7.35 -7.13 -22.78
N ARG A 104 7.55 -6.95 -21.47
CA ARG A 104 7.95 -8.03 -20.54
C ARG A 104 7.08 -8.10 -19.28
N ARG A 105 5.87 -7.52 -19.36
CA ARG A 105 4.97 -7.38 -18.21
C ARG A 105 4.59 -8.72 -17.59
N VAL A 106 4.22 -9.70 -18.41
CA VAL A 106 3.75 -11.00 -17.93
C VAL A 106 4.89 -11.78 -17.27
N GLU A 107 6.03 -11.84 -17.95
CA GLU A 107 7.24 -12.55 -17.48
C GLU A 107 7.71 -12.01 -16.12
N LEU A 108 7.97 -10.69 -16.04
CA LEU A 108 8.52 -10.07 -14.83
C LEU A 108 7.53 -10.10 -13.66
N THR A 109 6.23 -9.97 -13.94
CA THR A 109 5.20 -10.08 -12.90
C THR A 109 5.18 -11.49 -12.33
N GLN A 110 5.17 -12.50 -13.19
CA GLN A 110 5.18 -13.89 -12.76
C GLN A 110 6.45 -14.21 -11.96
N GLU A 111 7.59 -13.71 -12.39
CA GLU A 111 8.87 -13.87 -11.70
C GLU A 111 8.85 -13.26 -10.29
N VAL A 112 8.31 -12.04 -10.11
CA VAL A 112 8.17 -11.46 -8.76
C VAL A 112 7.24 -12.28 -7.87
N ILE A 113 6.11 -12.75 -8.40
CA ILE A 113 5.14 -13.53 -7.62
C ILE A 113 5.76 -14.85 -7.16
N GLN A 114 6.51 -15.52 -8.05
CA GLN A 114 7.22 -16.77 -7.74
C GLN A 114 8.35 -16.54 -6.72
N ARG A 115 9.15 -15.48 -6.89
CA ARG A 115 10.23 -15.14 -5.94
C ARG A 115 9.69 -14.77 -4.56
N ALA A 116 8.53 -14.10 -4.51
CA ALA A 116 7.88 -13.70 -3.26
C ALA A 116 7.04 -14.82 -2.62
N ASP A 117 6.90 -15.98 -3.27
CA ASP A 117 6.09 -17.12 -2.84
C ASP A 117 4.65 -16.72 -2.44
N LEU A 118 3.99 -15.95 -3.30
CA LEU A 118 2.64 -15.45 -3.06
C LEU A 118 1.60 -16.09 -3.97
N ASP A 119 0.42 -16.36 -3.41
CA ASP A 119 -0.72 -16.84 -4.19
C ASP A 119 -1.27 -15.71 -5.08
N PRO A 120 -1.26 -15.86 -6.42
CA PRO A 120 -1.76 -14.85 -7.35
C PRO A 120 -3.27 -14.58 -7.23
N THR A 121 -4.04 -15.41 -6.54
CA THR A 121 -5.48 -15.20 -6.34
C THR A 121 -5.80 -14.18 -5.24
N LEU A 122 -4.80 -13.73 -4.48
CA LEU A 122 -4.99 -12.74 -3.41
C LEU A 122 -5.34 -11.35 -3.96
N ARG A 123 -6.17 -10.64 -3.21
CA ARG A 123 -6.47 -9.22 -3.45
C ARG A 123 -5.46 -8.32 -2.76
N SER A 124 -5.31 -7.10 -3.27
CA SER A 124 -4.40 -6.11 -2.68
C SER A 124 -4.68 -5.81 -1.21
N THR A 125 -5.94 -5.94 -0.77
CA THR A 125 -6.36 -5.73 0.62
C THR A 125 -6.08 -6.91 1.54
N GLU A 126 -5.83 -8.11 0.99
CA GLU A 126 -5.57 -9.33 1.76
C GLU A 126 -4.07 -9.51 2.04
N LEU A 127 -3.23 -8.69 1.40
CA LEU A 127 -1.79 -8.72 1.58
C LEU A 127 -1.37 -8.15 2.94
N THR A 128 -0.48 -8.89 3.61
CA THR A 128 0.10 -8.55 4.91
C THR A 128 1.46 -7.86 4.75
N ILE A 129 1.95 -7.20 5.81
CA ILE A 129 3.23 -6.47 5.77
C ILE A 129 4.42 -7.39 5.37
N PRO A 130 4.56 -8.63 5.88
CA PRO A 130 5.61 -9.54 5.43
C PRO A 130 5.52 -9.90 3.94
N GLN A 131 4.31 -10.00 3.38
CA GLN A 131 4.13 -10.26 1.95
C GLN A 131 4.53 -9.04 1.11
N PHE A 132 4.24 -7.82 1.58
CA PHE A 132 4.76 -6.60 0.96
C PHE A 132 6.28 -6.49 1.06
N ARG A 133 6.89 -6.92 2.18
CA ARG A 133 8.35 -7.03 2.29
C ARG A 133 8.90 -7.93 1.18
N ALA A 134 8.40 -9.15 1.06
CA ALA A 134 8.83 -10.11 0.05
C ALA A 134 8.67 -9.57 -1.39
N LEU A 135 7.55 -8.88 -1.68
CA LEU A 135 7.34 -8.22 -2.98
C LEU A 135 8.35 -7.09 -3.24
N CYS A 136 8.66 -6.27 -2.23
CA CYS A 136 9.63 -5.20 -2.36
C CYS A 136 11.05 -5.75 -2.55
N ASP A 137 11.41 -6.80 -1.82
CA ASP A 137 12.70 -7.49 -1.94
C ASP A 137 12.86 -8.10 -3.34
N ALA A 138 11.87 -8.88 -3.80
CA ALA A 138 11.89 -9.47 -5.14
C ALA A 138 11.93 -8.40 -6.26
N TYR A 139 11.24 -7.27 -6.09
CA TYR A 139 11.30 -6.16 -7.03
C TYR A 139 12.66 -5.44 -7.00
N ALA A 140 13.27 -5.26 -5.82
CA ALA A 140 14.60 -4.68 -5.68
C ALA A 140 15.67 -5.54 -6.38
N ASP A 141 15.55 -6.87 -6.29
CA ASP A 141 16.44 -7.79 -7.00
C ASP A 141 16.33 -7.63 -8.52
N LEU A 142 15.12 -7.48 -9.06
CA LEU A 142 14.92 -7.22 -10.50
C LEU A 142 15.42 -5.84 -10.91
N CYS A 143 15.25 -4.83 -10.07
CA CYS A 143 15.79 -3.50 -10.30
C CYS A 143 17.32 -3.51 -10.35
N SER A 144 17.97 -4.31 -9.50
CA SER A 144 19.42 -4.47 -9.49
C SER A 144 19.97 -5.06 -10.80
N GLN A 145 19.15 -5.79 -11.55
CA GLN A 145 19.50 -6.34 -12.86
C GLN A 145 19.15 -5.38 -14.00
N ASN A 146 18.17 -4.49 -13.80
CA ASN A 146 17.64 -3.58 -14.81
C ASN A 146 17.25 -2.23 -14.17
N ASP A 147 18.21 -1.31 -14.08
CA ASP A 147 18.00 0.02 -13.46
C ASP A 147 16.86 0.82 -14.11
N ALA A 148 16.57 0.58 -15.39
CA ALA A 148 15.47 1.22 -16.10
C ALA A 148 14.10 0.98 -15.44
N LEU A 149 13.92 -0.12 -14.70
CA LEU A 149 12.67 -0.44 -14.00
C LEU A 149 12.38 0.53 -12.84
N ILE A 150 13.44 1.09 -12.22
CA ILE A 150 13.32 2.04 -11.11
C ILE A 150 12.62 3.32 -11.58
N HIS A 151 12.96 3.80 -12.76
CA HIS A 151 12.41 5.03 -13.35
C HIS A 151 11.22 4.81 -14.28
N PHE A 152 10.86 3.55 -14.56
CA PHE A 152 9.71 3.26 -15.40
C PHE A 152 8.40 3.80 -14.81
N GLU A 153 7.64 4.53 -15.64
CA GLU A 153 6.30 5.01 -15.32
C GLU A 153 5.28 4.56 -16.39
N TYR A 154 4.33 3.72 -15.99
CA TYR A 154 3.27 3.22 -16.86
C TYR A 154 2.42 4.33 -17.52
N ARG A 155 2.22 5.47 -16.85
CA ARG A 155 1.43 6.58 -17.40
C ARG A 155 2.12 7.23 -18.60
N GLU A 156 3.45 7.29 -18.60
CA GLU A 156 4.21 7.85 -19.72
C GLU A 156 4.14 6.94 -20.95
N GLU A 157 4.29 5.62 -20.77
CA GLU A 157 4.13 4.65 -21.85
C GLU A 157 2.75 4.77 -22.54
N LEU A 158 1.69 4.95 -21.75
CA LEU A 158 0.35 5.19 -22.28
C LEU A 158 0.21 6.51 -23.06
N ARG A 159 0.88 7.58 -22.59
CA ARG A 159 0.83 8.89 -23.26
C ARG A 159 1.48 8.81 -24.64
N VAL A 160 2.67 8.23 -24.72
CA VAL A 160 3.40 8.05 -25.98
C VAL A 160 2.59 7.22 -26.97
N LYS A 161 2.08 6.05 -26.56
CA LYS A 161 1.24 5.20 -27.43
C LYS A 161 -0.02 5.90 -27.94
N ASN A 162 -0.66 6.70 -27.09
CA ASN A 162 -1.85 7.44 -27.50
C ASN A 162 -1.51 8.57 -28.49
N GLN A 163 -0.34 9.19 -28.35
CA GLN A 163 0.15 10.21 -29.28
C GLN A 163 0.52 9.60 -30.63
N GLU A 164 1.22 8.46 -30.65
CA GLU A 164 1.53 7.71 -31.87
C GLU A 164 0.25 7.33 -32.65
N LYS A 165 -0.75 6.78 -31.94
CA LYS A 165 -2.05 6.44 -32.54
C LYS A 165 -2.77 7.65 -33.14
N ARG A 166 -2.64 8.83 -32.53
CA ARG A 166 -3.21 10.07 -33.08
C ARG A 166 -2.45 10.52 -34.32
N ASN A 167 -1.11 10.49 -34.29
CA ASN A 167 -0.28 10.87 -35.43
C ASN A 167 -0.53 9.95 -36.64
N MET A 168 -0.66 8.64 -36.43
CA MET A 168 -0.98 7.68 -37.50
C MET A 168 -2.34 7.96 -38.14
N LYS A 169 -3.36 8.33 -37.35
CA LYS A 169 -4.68 8.71 -37.87
C LYS A 169 -4.64 10.00 -38.68
N ASN A 170 -3.83 10.97 -38.26
CA ASN A 170 -3.71 12.25 -38.95
C ASN A 170 -2.89 12.16 -40.25
N GLN A 171 -2.05 11.13 -40.42
CA GLN A 171 -1.29 10.86 -41.65
C GLN A 171 -2.06 10.01 -42.67
N SER A 172 -3.17 9.39 -42.26
CA SER A 172 -4.01 8.54 -43.10
C SER A 172 -5.35 9.18 -43.48
N ALA A 173 -5.52 10.47 -43.15
CA ALA A 173 -6.61 11.34 -43.56
C ALA A 173 -6.07 12.45 -44.46
#